data_AF-A0A543I506-F1
#
_entry.id   AF-A0A543I506-F1
#
_cell.length_a   1.000
_cell.length_b   1.000
_cell.length_c   1.000
_cell.angle_alpha   90.00
_cell.angle_beta   90.00
_cell.angle_gamma   90.00
#
_symmetry.space_group_name_H-M   'P 1'
#
loop_
_entity.id
_entity.type
_entity.pdbx_description
1 polymer ?
#
loop_
_entity_poly.entity_id
_entity_poly.type
_entity_poly.pdbx_seq_one_letter_code
_entity_poly.pdbx_strand_id
1 'polypeptide(L)'
;MTHEQNTSPNSPATHHWVLALSCVDQPGIVHAISGAVVESGGNITESQQFSSHDTGRFFMRLQVQSPATRERFEATLQPITERYDMTWKLDVVGRRIRTLLLASTAEHCVNDLLFRQRGGQLPIEVPLILANHPTLGRTAEFYGVPFESQPVTNPESKAAFENRVRAVIAEHHIELVVLARYMQILSPELCAELNGMAINIHHSFLPGFKGANPYRQAHSRGVKLIGATAHFVTSDLDEGPIIEQDVVRVDHSLAPAELVALGQDEESRTLRRAVTWFAENRILLDGDRTIIFQ
;
A
#
# COMPACT_ATOMS: atom_id res chain seq x y z
N MET A 1 27.38 -16.09 47.17
CA MET A 1 26.52 -16.99 46.38
C MET A 1 25.93 -16.17 45.26
N THR A 2 26.64 -16.13 44.14
CA THR A 2 26.23 -15.48 42.89
C THR A 2 25.31 -16.46 42.15
N HIS A 3 24.04 -16.09 41.97
CA HIS A 3 23.16 -16.78 41.04
C HIS A 3 23.52 -16.31 39.63
N GLU A 4 24.30 -17.11 38.91
CA GLU A 4 24.41 -17.04 37.46
C GLU A 4 23.05 -17.40 36.86
N GLN A 5 22.45 -16.44 36.15
CA GLN A 5 21.33 -16.73 35.26
C GLN A 5 21.89 -17.49 34.05
N ASN A 6 21.52 -18.76 34.01
CA ASN A 6 21.80 -19.70 32.94
C ASN A 6 21.06 -19.24 31.67
N THR A 7 21.70 -18.43 30.83
CA THR A 7 21.21 -18.15 29.48
C THR A 7 21.46 -19.40 28.63
N SER A 8 20.42 -20.20 28.43
CA SER A 8 20.47 -21.37 27.55
C SER A 8 20.86 -20.93 26.13
N PRO A 9 21.97 -21.45 25.56
CA PRO A 9 22.36 -21.19 24.17
C PRO A 9 21.69 -22.24 23.28
N ASN A 10 21.04 -21.83 22.18
CA ASN A 10 20.37 -22.64 21.14
C ASN A 10 18.83 -22.81 21.23
N SER A 11 18.07 -21.73 21.33
CA SER A 11 16.80 -21.71 20.59
C SER A 11 17.11 -21.35 19.14
N PRO A 12 16.72 -22.16 18.13
CA PRO A 12 16.93 -21.79 16.73
C PRO A 12 16.23 -20.45 16.46
N ALA A 13 16.87 -19.61 15.63
CA ALA A 13 16.28 -18.34 15.22
C ALA A 13 14.87 -18.59 14.67
N THR A 14 13.87 -17.96 15.27
CA THR A 14 12.48 -18.08 14.83
C THR A 14 12.20 -16.96 13.84
N HIS A 15 11.82 -17.33 12.63
CA HIS A 15 11.43 -16.41 11.57
C HIS A 15 9.92 -16.16 11.62
N HIS A 16 9.51 -14.94 11.28
CA HIS A 16 8.11 -14.54 11.21
C HIS A 16 7.76 -14.22 9.76
N TRP A 17 7.06 -15.13 9.11
CA TRP A 17 6.71 -15.06 7.69
C TRP A 17 5.28 -14.56 7.49
N VAL A 18 5.04 -13.84 6.40
CA VAL A 18 3.72 -13.57 5.84
C VAL A 18 3.60 -14.30 4.52
N LEU A 19 2.64 -15.20 4.41
CA LEU A 19 2.28 -15.87 3.15
C LEU A 19 0.95 -15.31 2.67
N ALA A 20 0.94 -14.69 1.48
CA ALA A 20 -0.28 -14.29 0.79
C ALA A 20 -0.39 -15.08 -0.52
N LEU A 21 -1.57 -15.63 -0.81
CA LEU A 21 -1.80 -16.44 -2.00
C LEU A 21 -3.20 -16.27 -2.58
N SER A 22 -3.31 -16.56 -3.87
CA SER A 22 -4.58 -16.69 -4.57
C SER A 22 -4.52 -17.77 -5.65
N CYS A 23 -5.63 -18.46 -5.88
CA CYS A 23 -5.76 -19.51 -6.91
C CYS A 23 -7.24 -19.73 -7.26
N VAL A 24 -7.51 -20.67 -8.18
CA VAL A 24 -8.88 -21.16 -8.40
C VAL A 24 -9.34 -21.93 -7.18
N ASP A 25 -10.56 -21.66 -6.71
CA ASP A 25 -11.10 -22.32 -5.51
C ASP A 25 -11.39 -23.81 -5.77
N GLN A 26 -10.92 -24.65 -4.86
CA GLN A 26 -11.12 -26.10 -4.90
C GLN A 26 -10.81 -26.74 -3.53
N PRO A 27 -11.38 -27.91 -3.23
CA PRO A 27 -11.11 -28.61 -1.98
C PRO A 27 -9.62 -28.90 -1.74
N GLY A 28 -9.20 -28.78 -0.48
CA GLY A 28 -7.88 -29.21 -0.01
C GLY A 28 -6.81 -28.13 0.06
N ILE A 29 -7.04 -26.92 -0.47
CA ILE A 29 -6.07 -25.80 -0.44
C ILE A 29 -5.60 -25.52 1.00
N VAL A 30 -6.56 -25.27 1.91
CA VAL A 30 -6.26 -24.94 3.31
C VAL A 30 -5.49 -26.07 4.01
N HIS A 31 -5.86 -27.32 3.74
CA HIS A 31 -5.18 -28.48 4.32
C HIS A 31 -3.74 -28.61 3.80
N ALA A 32 -3.53 -28.43 2.49
CA ALA A 32 -2.19 -28.50 1.90
C ALA A 32 -1.27 -27.41 2.47
N ILE A 33 -1.75 -26.16 2.52
CA ILE A 33 -0.97 -25.03 3.05
C ILE A 33 -0.67 -25.21 4.54
N SER A 34 -1.67 -25.56 5.35
CA SER A 34 -1.45 -25.80 6.79
C SER A 34 -0.52 -27.00 7.04
N GLY A 35 -0.57 -28.03 6.20
CA GLY A 35 0.38 -29.15 6.20
C GLY A 35 1.82 -28.69 5.96
N ALA A 36 2.07 -27.88 4.93
CA ALA A 36 3.39 -27.31 4.65
C ALA A 36 3.93 -26.44 5.80
N VAL A 37 3.05 -25.68 6.47
CA VAL A 37 3.42 -24.92 7.66
C VAL A 37 3.93 -25.86 8.76
N VAL A 38 3.22 -26.96 9.03
CA VAL A 38 3.61 -27.96 10.03
C VAL A 38 4.92 -28.67 9.65
N GLU A 39 5.10 -29.05 8.38
CA GLU A 39 6.34 -29.67 7.88
C GLU A 39 7.56 -28.74 8.02
N SER A 40 7.32 -27.44 7.96
CA SER A 40 8.33 -26.40 8.22
C SER A 40 8.54 -26.13 9.72
N GLY A 41 7.93 -26.92 10.61
CA GLY A 41 7.96 -26.70 12.06
C GLY A 41 7.32 -25.37 12.48
N GLY A 42 6.39 -24.87 11.65
CA GLY A 42 5.76 -23.57 11.84
C GLY A 42 4.50 -23.61 12.69
N ASN A 43 4.18 -22.47 13.29
CA ASN A 43 2.92 -22.20 13.97
C ASN A 43 2.24 -20.99 13.32
N ILE A 44 0.95 -21.11 13.01
CA ILE A 44 0.17 -20.02 12.42
C ILE A 44 -0.24 -19.05 13.54
N THR A 45 0.14 -17.78 13.42
CA THR A 45 -0.20 -16.72 14.39
C THR A 45 -1.35 -15.83 13.92
N GLU A 46 -1.60 -15.77 12.61
CA GLU A 46 -2.75 -15.11 12.00
C GLU A 46 -3.18 -15.92 10.78
N SER A 47 -4.49 -16.09 10.57
CA SER A 47 -5.03 -16.81 9.42
C SER A 47 -6.32 -16.14 8.95
N GLN A 48 -6.34 -15.73 7.68
CA GLN A 48 -7.54 -15.23 7.03
C GLN A 48 -7.66 -15.87 5.65
N GLN A 49 -8.88 -16.21 5.25
CA GLN A 49 -9.17 -16.78 3.94
C GLN A 49 -10.51 -16.26 3.42
N PHE A 50 -10.66 -16.26 2.10
CA PHE A 50 -11.88 -15.83 1.42
C PHE A 50 -12.05 -16.60 0.11
N SER A 51 -13.26 -17.12 -0.12
CA SER A 51 -13.69 -17.70 -1.39
C SER A 51 -14.61 -16.71 -2.10
N SER A 52 -14.21 -16.22 -3.27
CA SER A 52 -15.02 -15.37 -4.13
C SER A 52 -15.95 -16.24 -4.98
N HIS A 53 -17.24 -16.26 -4.66
CA HIS A 53 -18.23 -16.97 -5.47
C HIS A 53 -18.40 -16.36 -6.86
N ASP A 54 -18.17 -15.05 -7.00
CA ASP A 54 -18.29 -14.33 -8.28
C ASP A 54 -17.22 -14.75 -9.28
N THR A 55 -15.97 -14.87 -8.81
CA THR A 55 -14.80 -15.16 -9.68
C THR A 55 -14.33 -16.61 -9.61
N GLY A 56 -14.88 -17.40 -8.68
CA GLY A 56 -14.44 -18.78 -8.43
C GLY A 56 -13.01 -18.86 -7.88
N ARG A 57 -12.50 -17.78 -7.27
CA ARG A 57 -11.14 -17.69 -6.76
C ARG A 57 -11.09 -17.81 -5.25
N PHE A 58 -10.00 -18.38 -4.76
CA PHE A 58 -9.66 -18.50 -3.35
C PHE A 58 -8.48 -17.59 -3.00
N PHE A 59 -8.55 -16.95 -1.84
CA PHE A 59 -7.53 -16.04 -1.31
C PHE A 59 -7.20 -16.44 0.12
N MET A 60 -5.92 -16.35 0.49
CA MET A 60 -5.49 -16.62 1.86
C MET A 60 -4.30 -15.76 2.24
N ARG A 61 -4.27 -15.32 3.50
CA ARG A 61 -3.13 -14.68 4.14
C ARG A 61 -2.85 -15.33 5.48
N LEU A 62 -1.61 -15.76 5.68
CA LEU A 62 -1.13 -16.35 6.92
C LEU A 62 0.04 -15.53 7.48
N GLN A 63 0.09 -15.36 8.80
CA GLN A 63 1.34 -15.12 9.51
C GLN A 63 1.81 -16.40 10.16
N VAL A 64 3.09 -16.73 10.00
CA VAL A 64 3.68 -18.00 10.46
C VAL A 64 4.97 -17.74 11.20
N GLN A 65 5.07 -18.26 12.42
CA GLN A 65 6.34 -18.36 13.14
C GLN A 65 6.97 -19.72 12.85
N SER A 66 8.20 -19.77 12.35
CA SER A 66 8.86 -21.03 11.98
C SER A 66 10.38 -20.94 12.15
N PRO A 67 11.05 -22.03 12.56
CA PRO A 67 12.50 -22.11 12.54
C PRO A 67 13.07 -22.35 11.13
N ALA A 68 12.23 -22.59 10.11
CA ALA A 68 12.67 -22.81 8.74
C ALA A 68 13.17 -21.49 8.12
N THR A 69 14.29 -21.57 7.41
CA THR A 69 14.77 -20.48 6.54
C THR A 69 13.78 -20.26 5.40
N ARG A 70 13.91 -19.11 4.71
CA ARG A 70 13.07 -18.78 3.56
C ARG A 70 13.12 -19.90 2.50
N GLU A 71 14.32 -20.33 2.13
CA GLU A 71 14.54 -21.31 1.07
C GLU A 71 13.88 -22.64 1.40
N ARG A 72 13.94 -23.07 2.67
CA ARG A 72 13.29 -24.30 3.12
C ARG A 72 11.77 -24.17 3.10
N PHE A 73 11.23 -23.04 3.58
CA PHE A 73 9.80 -22.81 3.61
C PHE A 73 9.21 -22.75 2.19
N GLU A 74 9.90 -22.06 1.27
CA GLU A 74 9.53 -22.00 -0.14
C GLU A 74 9.61 -23.37 -0.82
N ALA A 75 10.65 -24.16 -0.53
CA ALA A 75 10.77 -25.54 -1.05
C ALA A 75 9.63 -26.45 -0.58
N THR A 76 9.15 -26.28 0.66
CA THR A 76 7.98 -27.02 1.17
C THR A 76 6.67 -26.55 0.54
N LEU A 77 6.53 -25.25 0.21
CA LEU A 77 5.35 -24.71 -0.47
C LEU A 77 5.31 -25.06 -1.95
N GLN A 78 6.46 -25.16 -2.63
CA GLN A 78 6.56 -25.26 -4.09
C GLN A 78 5.65 -26.36 -4.70
N PRO A 79 5.63 -27.62 -4.21
CA PRO A 79 4.76 -28.65 -4.77
C PRO A 79 3.27 -28.33 -4.67
N ILE A 80 2.88 -27.57 -3.63
CA ILE A 80 1.50 -27.15 -3.40
C ILE A 80 1.16 -26.00 -4.33
N THR A 81 2.03 -25.00 -4.42
CA THR A 81 1.80 -23.83 -5.28
C THR A 81 1.71 -24.22 -6.75
N GLU A 82 2.50 -25.21 -7.19
CA GLU A 82 2.42 -25.78 -8.55
C GLU A 82 1.13 -26.60 -8.75
N ARG A 83 0.76 -27.44 -7.79
CA ARG A 83 -0.46 -28.27 -7.87
C ARG A 83 -1.73 -27.44 -8.01
N TYR A 84 -1.82 -26.32 -7.30
CA TYR A 84 -3.00 -25.46 -7.24
C TYR A 84 -2.89 -24.23 -8.16
N ASP A 85 -1.83 -24.12 -8.96
CA ASP A 85 -1.54 -22.97 -9.83
C ASP A 85 -1.68 -21.62 -9.09
N MET A 86 -0.98 -21.53 -7.95
CA MET A 86 -1.10 -20.38 -7.05
C MET A 86 -0.24 -19.21 -7.54
N THR A 87 -0.82 -18.02 -7.52
CA THR A 87 -0.04 -16.79 -7.38
C THR A 87 0.18 -16.54 -5.90
N TRP A 88 1.44 -16.44 -5.46
CA TRP A 88 1.76 -16.31 -4.05
C TRP A 88 2.99 -15.44 -3.81
N LYS A 89 3.10 -14.93 -2.58
CA LYS A 89 4.25 -14.19 -2.07
C LYS A 89 4.53 -14.62 -0.63
N LEU A 90 5.81 -14.85 -0.34
CA LEU A 90 6.32 -15.01 1.01
C LEU A 90 7.18 -13.79 1.37
N ASP A 91 6.87 -13.15 2.48
CA ASP A 91 7.57 -11.96 2.99
C ASP A 91 7.82 -12.11 4.50
N VAL A 92 8.50 -11.13 5.09
CA VAL A 92 8.80 -11.08 6.53
C VAL A 92 7.84 -10.11 7.22
N VAL A 93 7.25 -10.55 8.33
CA VAL A 93 6.37 -9.70 9.16
C VAL A 93 7.11 -8.45 9.62
N GLY A 94 6.54 -7.28 9.36
CA GLY A 94 7.07 -5.99 9.82
C GLY A 94 8.30 -5.47 9.04
N ARG A 95 8.70 -6.14 7.95
CA ARG A 95 9.73 -5.60 7.05
C ARG A 95 9.24 -4.27 6.47
N ARG A 96 10.14 -3.28 6.42
CA ARG A 96 9.84 -2.00 5.78
C ARG A 96 9.81 -2.15 4.27
N ILE A 97 8.73 -1.67 3.66
CA ILE A 97 8.59 -1.61 2.19
C ILE A 97 9.23 -0.33 1.66
N ARG A 98 10.13 -0.48 0.70
CA ARG A 98 10.78 0.68 0.07
C ARG A 98 9.79 1.43 -0.80
N THR A 99 9.48 2.67 -0.41
CA THR A 99 8.34 3.41 -0.90
C THR A 99 8.77 4.75 -1.50
N LEU A 100 8.50 4.96 -2.78
CA LEU A 100 8.69 6.26 -3.44
C LEU A 100 7.43 7.11 -3.26
N LEU A 101 7.58 8.34 -2.77
CA LEU A 101 6.48 9.30 -2.73
C LEU A 101 6.56 10.24 -3.95
N LEU A 102 5.46 10.33 -4.69
CA LEU A 102 5.24 11.36 -5.71
C LEU A 102 4.32 12.43 -5.13
N ALA A 103 4.69 13.70 -5.26
CA ALA A 103 3.94 14.81 -4.66
C ALA A 103 3.86 16.05 -5.55
N SER A 104 2.85 16.88 -5.33
CA SER A 104 2.74 18.20 -5.97
C SER A 104 2.98 19.33 -4.98
N THR A 105 1.94 20.03 -4.53
CA THR A 105 2.07 21.15 -3.59
C THR A 105 1.37 20.91 -2.26
N ALA A 106 0.46 19.93 -2.19
CA ALA A 106 -0.28 19.60 -0.99
C ALA A 106 0.59 18.77 -0.04
N GLU A 107 0.71 19.23 1.20
CA GLU A 107 1.67 18.68 2.17
C GLU A 107 1.09 17.56 3.05
N HIS A 108 -0.23 17.58 3.28
CA HIS A 108 -0.89 16.78 4.33
C HIS A 108 -0.62 15.27 4.24
N CYS A 109 -0.80 14.66 3.06
CA CYS A 109 -0.55 13.22 2.89
C CYS A 109 0.93 12.86 3.08
N VAL A 110 1.86 13.65 2.52
CA VAL A 110 3.30 13.41 2.69
C VAL A 110 3.69 13.53 4.16
N ASN A 111 3.21 14.57 4.84
CA ASN A 111 3.48 14.79 6.24
C ASN A 111 2.94 13.65 7.14
N ASP A 112 1.70 13.19 6.95
CA ASP A 112 1.17 12.08 7.75
C ASP A 112 1.95 10.77 7.51
N LEU A 113 2.24 10.41 6.25
CA LEU A 113 3.03 9.20 5.96
C LEU A 113 4.41 9.24 6.61
N LEU A 114 5.13 10.36 6.49
CA LEU A 114 6.47 10.51 7.08
C LEU A 114 6.43 10.56 8.62
N PHE A 115 5.44 11.23 9.20
CA PHE A 115 5.22 11.25 10.65
C PHE A 115 5.03 9.84 11.20
N ARG A 116 4.18 9.03 10.55
CA ARG A 116 3.87 7.65 10.96
C ARG A 116 5.06 6.71 10.76
N GLN A 117 5.78 6.87 9.64
CA GLN A 117 7.04 6.16 9.42
C GLN A 117 8.04 6.43 10.54
N ARG A 118 8.29 7.71 10.84
CA ARG A 118 9.25 8.13 11.89
C ARG A 118 8.83 7.59 13.27
N GLY A 119 7.53 7.52 13.54
CA GLY A 119 6.97 6.95 14.76
C GLY A 119 6.97 5.41 14.82
N GLY A 120 7.41 4.71 13.76
CA GLY A 120 7.38 3.25 13.68
C GLY A 120 5.98 2.66 13.52
N GLN A 121 4.98 3.47 13.16
CA GLN A 121 3.57 3.08 13.02
C GLN A 121 3.21 2.68 11.59
N LEU A 122 4.09 2.93 10.63
CA LEU A 122 3.91 2.60 9.22
C LEU A 122 5.19 1.89 8.74
N PRO A 123 5.13 0.60 8.35
CA PRO A 123 6.30 -0.18 7.98
C PRO A 123 6.73 0.11 6.53
N ILE A 124 7.08 1.36 6.27
CA ILE A 124 7.69 1.80 5.01
C ILE A 124 9.06 2.42 5.26
N GLU A 125 9.85 2.50 4.22
CA GLU A 125 11.07 3.29 4.15
C GLU A 125 10.97 4.17 2.91
N VAL A 126 11.03 5.49 3.09
CA VAL A 126 10.99 6.45 1.98
C VAL A 126 12.41 6.93 1.67
N PRO A 127 13.08 6.36 0.63
CA PRO A 127 14.43 6.77 0.26
C PRO A 127 14.47 8.09 -0.53
N LEU A 128 13.36 8.48 -1.17
CA LEU A 128 13.26 9.70 -1.97
C LEU A 128 11.81 10.17 -2.10
N ILE A 129 11.63 11.48 -2.16
CA ILE A 129 10.39 12.13 -2.60
C ILE A 129 10.68 12.83 -3.94
N LEU A 130 9.90 12.50 -4.97
CA LEU A 130 9.92 13.21 -6.26
C LEU A 130 8.69 14.12 -6.35
N ALA A 131 8.89 15.38 -6.71
CA ALA A 131 7.79 16.33 -6.84
C ALA A 131 7.87 17.17 -8.12
N ASN A 132 6.71 17.57 -8.64
CA ASN A 132 6.67 18.51 -9.77
C ASN A 132 6.79 19.99 -9.33
N HIS A 133 6.93 20.26 -8.03
CA HIS A 133 7.12 21.57 -7.42
C HIS A 133 8.12 21.50 -6.25
N PRO A 134 8.84 22.59 -5.93
CA PRO A 134 9.81 22.61 -4.82
C PRO A 134 9.15 22.75 -3.43
N THR A 135 7.83 22.91 -3.36
CA THR A 135 7.08 23.33 -2.16
C THR A 135 7.36 22.47 -0.93
N LEU A 136 7.47 21.14 -1.10
CA LEU A 136 7.60 20.20 0.02
C LEU A 136 9.06 19.98 0.47
N GLY A 137 10.04 20.71 -0.09
CA GLY A 137 11.45 20.49 0.22
C GLY A 137 11.78 20.66 1.71
N ARG A 138 11.19 21.65 2.40
CA ARG A 138 11.40 21.85 3.85
C ARG A 138 10.79 20.73 4.69
N THR A 139 9.63 20.21 4.29
CA THR A 139 8.97 19.08 4.95
C THR A 139 9.84 17.83 4.85
N ALA A 140 10.36 17.56 3.65
CA ALA A 140 11.27 16.44 3.41
C ALA A 140 12.56 16.56 4.25
N GLU A 141 13.17 17.75 4.27
CA GLU A 141 14.34 18.06 5.08
C GLU A 141 14.09 17.83 6.58
N PHE A 142 12.95 18.28 7.10
CA PHE A 142 12.57 18.07 8.50
C PHE A 142 12.50 16.59 8.90
N TYR A 143 12.06 15.71 7.99
CA TYR A 143 12.04 14.27 8.21
C TYR A 143 13.34 13.57 7.81
N GLY A 144 14.33 14.29 7.28
CA GLY A 144 15.61 13.73 6.84
C GLY A 144 15.50 12.86 5.58
N VAL A 145 14.49 13.12 4.74
CA VAL A 145 14.25 12.36 3.51
C VAL A 145 14.77 13.15 2.30
N PRO A 146 15.57 12.54 1.40
CA PRO A 146 15.98 13.17 0.15
C PRO A 146 14.78 13.66 -0.67
N PHE A 147 14.94 14.81 -1.34
CA PHE A 147 13.89 15.45 -2.12
C PHE A 147 14.44 15.97 -3.43
N GLU A 148 13.77 15.65 -4.53
CA GLU A 148 14.04 16.22 -5.84
C GLU A 148 12.75 16.84 -6.40
N SER A 149 12.87 18.05 -6.95
CA SER A 149 11.78 18.69 -7.67
C SER A 149 12.14 18.95 -9.13
N GLN A 150 11.28 18.50 -10.03
CA GLN A 150 11.40 18.76 -11.46
C GLN A 150 10.06 19.24 -12.03
N PRO A 151 9.95 20.49 -12.50
CA PRO A 151 8.71 20.99 -13.09
C PRO A 151 8.23 20.15 -14.27
N VAL A 152 6.93 19.85 -14.30
CA VAL A 152 6.24 19.22 -15.44
C VAL A 152 5.36 20.26 -16.10
N THR A 153 5.82 20.84 -17.20
CA THR A 153 5.19 21.98 -17.89
C THR A 153 4.78 21.68 -19.33
N ASN A 154 5.32 20.61 -19.92
CA ASN A 154 5.07 20.18 -21.29
C ASN A 154 5.32 18.66 -21.44
N PRO A 155 4.95 18.03 -22.58
CA PRO A 155 5.12 16.59 -22.77
C PRO A 155 6.56 16.07 -22.59
N GLU A 156 7.57 16.86 -23.00
CA GLU A 156 8.98 16.48 -22.86
C GLU A 156 9.41 16.43 -21.39
N SER A 157 9.07 17.47 -20.62
CA SER A 157 9.33 17.51 -19.17
C SER A 157 8.56 16.42 -18.40
N LYS A 158 7.35 16.04 -18.87
CA LYS A 158 6.60 14.90 -18.33
C LYS A 158 7.35 13.59 -18.57
N ALA A 159 7.77 13.34 -19.82
CA ALA A 159 8.55 12.15 -20.14
C ALA A 159 9.86 12.08 -19.34
N ALA A 160 10.55 13.22 -19.15
CA ALA A 160 11.75 13.29 -18.33
C ALA A 160 11.47 12.97 -16.84
N PHE A 161 10.38 13.51 -16.27
CA PHE A 161 9.97 13.22 -14.89
C PHE A 161 9.66 11.73 -14.72
N GLU A 162 8.87 11.15 -15.63
CA GLU A 162 8.52 9.73 -15.57
C GLU A 162 9.73 8.81 -15.78
N ASN A 163 10.70 9.21 -16.61
CA ASN A 163 11.98 8.51 -16.72
C ASN A 163 12.79 8.57 -15.42
N ARG A 164 12.74 9.70 -14.69
CA ARG A 164 13.35 9.80 -13.36
C ARG A 164 12.64 8.88 -12.37
N VAL A 165 11.31 8.79 -12.40
CA VAL A 165 10.55 7.83 -11.57
C VAL A 165 11.05 6.41 -11.80
N ARG A 166 11.17 5.97 -13.07
CA ARG A 166 11.72 4.65 -13.43
C ARG A 166 13.14 4.43 -12.91
N ALA A 167 14.02 5.42 -13.09
CA ALA A 167 15.39 5.36 -12.61
C ALA A 167 15.45 5.17 -11.09
N VAL A 168 14.67 5.95 -10.33
CA VAL A 168 14.59 5.86 -8.87
C VAL A 168 14.06 4.51 -8.41
N ILE A 169 13.06 3.96 -9.10
CA ILE A 169 12.53 2.63 -8.81
C ILE A 169 13.64 1.58 -8.91
N ALA A 170 14.44 1.64 -9.97
CA ALA A 170 15.56 0.73 -10.16
C ALA A 170 16.70 0.98 -9.15
N GLU A 171 17.11 2.23 -8.94
CA GLU A 171 18.20 2.65 -8.06
C GLU A 171 17.96 2.25 -6.60
N HIS A 172 16.72 2.44 -6.11
CA HIS A 172 16.38 2.21 -4.72
C HIS A 172 15.65 0.88 -4.47
N HIS A 173 15.40 0.09 -5.51
CA HIS A 173 14.58 -1.13 -5.43
C HIS A 173 13.22 -0.85 -4.79
N ILE A 174 12.51 0.14 -5.34
CA ILE A 174 11.20 0.56 -4.84
C ILE A 174 10.19 -0.57 -5.07
N GLU A 175 9.39 -0.83 -4.04
CA GLU A 175 8.35 -1.86 -4.01
C GLU A 175 6.94 -1.27 -3.96
N LEU A 176 6.83 0.04 -3.67
CA LEU A 176 5.58 0.79 -3.66
C LEU A 176 5.82 2.22 -4.13
N VAL A 177 4.98 2.70 -5.05
CA VAL A 177 4.90 4.12 -5.40
C VAL A 177 3.61 4.69 -4.82
N VAL A 178 3.69 5.82 -4.13
CA VAL A 178 2.50 6.49 -3.57
C VAL A 178 2.34 7.87 -4.18
N LEU A 179 1.22 8.09 -4.84
CA LEU A 179 0.81 9.39 -5.38
C LEU A 179 0.15 10.17 -4.23
N ALA A 180 0.97 10.79 -3.38
CA ALA A 180 0.54 11.56 -2.22
C ALA A 180 0.00 12.93 -2.66
N ARG A 181 -1.20 12.92 -3.23
CA ARG A 181 -1.81 14.09 -3.92
C ARG A 181 -0.92 14.64 -5.03
N TYR A 182 -0.31 13.74 -5.81
CA TYR A 182 0.34 14.07 -7.06
C TYR A 182 -0.71 14.39 -8.12
N MET A 183 -0.65 15.59 -8.69
CA MET A 183 -1.73 16.12 -9.53
C MET A 183 -1.49 15.95 -11.04
N GLN A 184 -0.35 15.40 -11.46
CA GLN A 184 -0.12 15.09 -12.88
C GLN A 184 -0.66 13.69 -13.20
N ILE A 185 -1.35 13.59 -14.32
CA ILE A 185 -1.79 12.30 -14.86
C ILE A 185 -0.55 11.54 -15.35
N LEU A 186 -0.36 10.30 -14.88
CA LEU A 186 0.72 9.44 -15.37
C LEU A 186 0.44 8.98 -16.81
N SER A 187 1.48 8.71 -17.59
CA SER A 187 1.33 8.08 -18.90
C SER A 187 0.76 6.66 -18.78
N PRO A 188 0.01 6.17 -19.78
CA PRO A 188 -0.46 4.79 -19.81
C PRO A 188 0.69 3.78 -19.65
N GLU A 189 1.86 4.08 -20.22
CA GLU A 189 3.06 3.23 -20.13
C GLU A 189 3.55 3.13 -18.68
N LEU A 190 3.65 4.26 -17.97
CA LEU A 190 4.05 4.23 -16.56
C LEU A 190 2.97 3.57 -15.69
N CYS A 191 1.68 3.78 -15.96
CA CYS A 191 0.61 3.07 -15.25
C CYS A 191 0.74 1.55 -15.40
N ALA A 192 1.04 1.05 -16.60
CA ALA A 192 1.21 -0.38 -16.86
C ALA A 192 2.42 -0.96 -16.10
N GLU A 193 3.54 -0.23 -16.07
CA GLU A 193 4.75 -0.62 -15.32
C GLU A 193 4.53 -0.63 -13.80
N LEU A 194 3.66 0.26 -13.29
CA LEU A 194 3.33 0.39 -11.87
C LEU A 194 2.11 -0.42 -11.44
N ASN A 195 1.57 -1.28 -12.31
CA ASN A 195 0.36 -2.04 -12.02
C ASN A 195 0.52 -2.90 -10.74
N GLY A 196 -0.41 -2.74 -9.80
CA GLY A 196 -0.34 -3.40 -8.49
C GLY A 196 0.77 -2.88 -7.55
N MET A 197 1.51 -1.84 -7.95
CA MET A 197 2.63 -1.25 -7.20
C MET A 197 2.45 0.26 -6.94
N ALA A 198 1.47 0.91 -7.55
CA ALA A 198 1.18 2.33 -7.29
C ALA A 198 -0.17 2.55 -6.62
N ILE A 199 -0.19 3.28 -5.50
CA ILE A 199 -1.39 3.70 -4.79
C ILE A 199 -1.61 5.20 -4.96
N ASN A 200 -2.83 5.58 -5.32
CA ASN A 200 -3.28 6.96 -5.40
C ASN A 200 -4.31 7.28 -4.31
N ILE A 201 -4.42 8.56 -3.97
CA ILE A 201 -5.50 9.10 -3.13
C ILE A 201 -6.32 10.12 -3.91
N HIS A 202 -7.61 9.82 -4.07
CA HIS A 202 -8.58 10.73 -4.65
C HIS A 202 -9.44 11.36 -3.54
N HIS A 203 -9.63 12.67 -3.61
CA HIS A 203 -10.28 13.51 -2.59
C HIS A 203 -11.83 13.44 -2.58
N SER A 204 -12.37 12.47 -3.32
CA SER A 204 -13.80 12.26 -3.45
C SER A 204 -14.11 10.80 -3.13
N PHE A 205 -15.32 10.59 -2.63
CA PHE A 205 -15.91 9.27 -2.58
C PHE A 205 -16.34 8.90 -3.99
N LEU A 206 -15.51 8.13 -4.70
CA LEU A 206 -15.81 7.69 -6.06
C LEU A 206 -17.11 6.88 -6.05
N PRO A 207 -18.04 7.10 -7.02
CA PRO A 207 -17.89 7.87 -8.26
C PRO A 207 -18.26 9.39 -8.20
N GLY A 208 -18.24 10.05 -7.04
CA GLY A 208 -18.63 11.46 -6.87
C GLY A 208 -17.62 12.52 -7.36
N PHE A 209 -18.11 13.73 -7.66
CA PHE A 209 -17.41 14.99 -8.02
C PHE A 209 -16.07 14.87 -8.78
N LYS A 210 -16.13 14.76 -10.12
CA LYS A 210 -14.96 14.87 -11.00
C LYS A 210 -14.57 16.35 -11.24
N GLY A 211 -13.30 16.62 -11.52
CA GLY A 211 -12.81 17.92 -11.99
C GLY A 211 -12.25 18.86 -10.90
N ALA A 212 -12.06 20.14 -11.25
CA ALA A 212 -11.38 21.11 -10.39
C ALA A 212 -12.22 21.58 -9.20
N ASN A 213 -11.55 21.86 -8.08
CA ASN A 213 -12.11 22.43 -6.85
C ASN A 213 -13.31 21.64 -6.25
N PRO A 214 -13.11 20.35 -5.95
CA PRO A 214 -14.13 19.41 -5.46
C PRO A 214 -14.87 19.91 -4.22
N TYR A 215 -14.17 20.47 -3.25
CA TYR A 215 -14.75 20.94 -1.99
C TYR A 215 -15.67 22.15 -2.18
N ARG A 216 -15.37 23.03 -3.16
CA ARG A 216 -16.30 24.11 -3.53
C ARG A 216 -17.56 23.55 -4.19
N GLN A 217 -17.44 22.52 -5.04
CA GLN A 217 -18.60 21.85 -5.63
C GLN A 217 -19.46 21.18 -4.55
N ALA A 218 -18.83 20.47 -3.61
CA ALA A 218 -19.47 19.84 -2.47
C ALA A 218 -20.23 20.86 -1.59
N HIS A 219 -19.59 21.99 -1.26
CA HIS A 219 -20.21 23.08 -0.52
C HIS A 219 -21.45 23.63 -1.26
N SER A 220 -21.30 24.00 -2.53
CA SER A 220 -22.40 24.54 -3.35
C SER A 220 -23.56 23.55 -3.50
N ARG A 221 -23.27 22.24 -3.53
CA ARG A 221 -24.29 21.19 -3.60
C ARG A 221 -24.94 20.90 -2.25
N GLY A 222 -24.37 21.40 -1.16
CA GLY A 222 -24.89 21.24 0.21
C GLY A 222 -24.76 19.82 0.74
N VAL A 223 -23.71 19.08 0.34
CA VAL A 223 -23.51 17.68 0.76
C VAL A 223 -23.46 17.54 2.28
N LYS A 224 -23.73 16.33 2.78
CA LYS A 224 -23.64 16.00 4.22
C LYS A 224 -22.52 15.02 4.55
N LEU A 225 -21.81 14.58 3.51
CA LEU A 225 -20.65 13.72 3.59
C LEU A 225 -19.64 14.21 2.54
N ILE A 226 -18.38 14.23 2.93
CA ILE A 226 -17.23 14.25 2.02
C ILE A 226 -16.40 13.00 2.33
N GLY A 227 -15.51 12.60 1.43
CA GLY A 227 -14.71 11.40 1.64
C GLY A 227 -13.54 11.30 0.70
N ALA A 228 -12.73 10.28 0.90
CA ALA A 228 -11.57 10.00 0.09
C ALA A 228 -11.53 8.53 -0.30
N THR A 229 -10.91 8.24 -1.45
CA THR A 229 -10.76 6.89 -1.99
C THR A 229 -9.29 6.63 -2.29
N ALA A 230 -8.70 5.63 -1.64
CA ALA A 230 -7.39 5.10 -2.02
C ALA A 230 -7.57 3.89 -2.93
N HIS A 231 -6.82 3.86 -4.03
CA HIS A 231 -6.95 2.82 -5.05
C HIS A 231 -5.61 2.56 -5.74
N PHE A 232 -5.48 1.40 -6.38
CA PHE A 232 -4.36 1.15 -7.27
C PHE A 232 -4.46 2.02 -8.53
N VAL A 233 -3.33 2.48 -9.04
CA VAL A 233 -3.27 3.24 -10.29
C VAL A 233 -3.44 2.30 -11.48
N THR A 234 -4.27 2.71 -12.44
CA THR A 234 -4.44 2.08 -13.75
C THR A 234 -4.38 3.17 -14.84
N SER A 235 -4.46 2.77 -16.12
CA SER A 235 -4.56 3.71 -17.24
C SER A 235 -5.86 4.51 -17.23
N ASP A 236 -6.91 3.97 -16.61
CA ASP A 236 -8.20 4.63 -16.46
C ASP A 236 -8.16 5.55 -15.24
N LEU A 237 -8.25 6.86 -15.50
CA LEU A 237 -8.04 7.89 -14.50
C LEU A 237 -9.06 7.77 -13.35
N ASP A 238 -8.54 7.60 -12.13
CA ASP A 238 -9.32 7.45 -10.89
C ASP A 238 -10.28 6.24 -10.90
N GLU A 239 -10.00 5.19 -11.66
CA GLU A 239 -10.90 4.03 -11.84
C GLU A 239 -10.25 2.67 -11.52
N GLY A 240 -9.04 2.67 -10.97
CA GLY A 240 -8.37 1.42 -10.58
C GLY A 240 -8.98 0.75 -9.34
N PRO A 241 -8.56 -0.50 -9.03
CA PRO A 241 -9.12 -1.28 -7.92
C PRO A 241 -9.05 -0.54 -6.58
N ILE A 242 -10.22 -0.31 -5.98
CA ILE A 242 -10.36 0.40 -4.70
C ILE A 242 -9.76 -0.44 -3.57
N ILE A 243 -8.90 0.18 -2.76
CA ILE A 243 -8.28 -0.40 -1.57
C ILE A 243 -9.05 0.03 -0.31
N GLU A 244 -9.36 1.32 -0.20
CA GLU A 244 -10.01 1.89 0.98
C GLU A 244 -10.85 3.11 0.62
N GLN A 245 -11.96 3.29 1.32
CA GLN A 245 -12.78 4.50 1.29
C GLN A 245 -13.17 4.92 2.69
N ASP A 246 -13.10 6.21 2.97
CA ASP A 246 -13.56 6.77 4.25
C ASP A 246 -14.36 8.05 4.00
N VAL A 247 -15.25 8.37 4.92
CA VAL A 247 -16.15 9.53 4.82
C VAL A 247 -16.26 10.24 6.16
N VAL A 248 -16.42 11.56 6.09
CA VAL A 248 -16.71 12.41 7.24
C VAL A 248 -17.98 13.20 7.01
N ARG A 249 -18.77 13.36 8.08
CA ARG A 249 -19.99 14.16 8.08
C ARG A 249 -19.64 15.64 8.09
N VAL A 250 -20.33 16.39 7.24
CA VAL A 250 -20.23 17.85 7.14
C VAL A 250 -21.62 18.47 7.17
N ASP A 251 -21.72 19.73 7.54
CA ASP A 251 -23.00 20.43 7.58
C ASP A 251 -22.90 21.84 6.98
N HIS A 252 -24.02 22.58 7.05
CA HIS A 252 -24.18 23.88 6.40
C HIS A 252 -23.46 25.02 7.12
N SER A 253 -22.91 24.79 8.32
CA SER A 253 -22.16 25.79 9.07
C SER A 253 -20.72 25.94 8.58
N LEU A 254 -20.18 24.92 7.89
CA LEU A 254 -18.80 24.88 7.45
C LEU A 254 -18.58 25.67 6.15
N ALA A 255 -17.59 26.57 6.18
CA ALA A 255 -17.12 27.27 5.00
C ALA A 255 -16.30 26.34 4.09
N PRO A 256 -16.10 26.69 2.79
CA PRO A 256 -15.31 25.87 1.87
C PRO A 256 -13.89 25.56 2.35
N ALA A 257 -13.23 26.48 3.07
CA ALA A 257 -11.89 26.25 3.61
C ALA A 257 -11.87 25.19 4.72
N GLU A 258 -12.91 25.12 5.55
CA GLU A 258 -13.05 24.11 6.60
C GLU A 258 -13.33 22.72 5.99
N LEU A 259 -14.11 22.67 4.91
CA LEU A 259 -14.29 21.42 4.14
C LEU A 259 -12.98 20.92 3.53
N VAL A 260 -12.12 21.82 3.05
CA VAL A 260 -10.78 21.45 2.54
C VAL A 260 -9.95 20.83 3.67
N ALA A 261 -9.91 21.45 4.85
CA ALA A 261 -9.15 20.93 5.99
C ALA A 261 -9.63 19.53 6.42
N LEU A 262 -10.95 19.36 6.61
CA LEU A 262 -11.54 18.04 6.92
C LEU A 262 -11.25 17.02 5.82
N GLY A 263 -11.32 17.43 4.56
CA GLY A 263 -11.01 16.59 3.42
C GLY A 263 -9.54 16.14 3.39
N GLN A 264 -8.60 17.02 3.74
CA GLN A 264 -7.18 16.68 3.86
C GLN A 264 -6.91 15.65 4.96
N ASP A 265 -7.60 15.77 6.11
CA ASP A 265 -7.53 14.77 7.17
C ASP A 265 -8.03 13.40 6.71
N GLU A 266 -9.17 13.37 6.01
CA GLU A 266 -9.73 12.15 5.44
C GLU A 266 -8.81 11.51 4.39
N GLU A 267 -8.30 12.30 3.45
CA GLU A 267 -7.34 11.82 2.46
C GLU A 267 -6.09 11.20 3.11
N SER A 268 -5.54 11.86 4.13
CA SER A 268 -4.35 11.37 4.84
C SER A 268 -4.65 10.05 5.54
N ARG A 269 -5.78 9.98 6.25
CA ARG A 269 -6.22 8.79 6.98
C ARG A 269 -6.48 7.60 6.05
N THR A 270 -7.21 7.82 4.96
CA THR A 270 -7.53 6.80 3.95
C THR A 270 -6.27 6.29 3.26
N LEU A 271 -5.39 7.19 2.82
CA LEU A 271 -4.13 6.80 2.17
C LEU A 271 -3.23 6.02 3.11
N ARG A 272 -3.07 6.47 4.37
CA ARG A 272 -2.27 5.76 5.37
C ARG A 272 -2.76 4.33 5.59
N ARG A 273 -4.08 4.09 5.66
CA ARG A 273 -4.65 2.74 5.80
C ARG A 273 -4.29 1.86 4.60
N ALA A 274 -4.48 2.38 3.38
CA ALA A 274 -4.11 1.66 2.16
C ALA A 274 -2.62 1.30 2.11
N VAL A 275 -1.73 2.25 2.44
CA VAL A 275 -0.28 2.00 2.49
C VAL A 275 0.08 0.99 3.59
N THR A 276 -0.59 1.04 4.75
CA THR A 276 -0.39 0.07 5.84
C THR A 276 -0.73 -1.34 5.36
N TRP A 277 -1.90 -1.50 4.74
CA TRP A 277 -2.35 -2.80 4.24
C TRP A 277 -1.48 -3.34 3.11
N PHE A 278 -0.99 -2.46 2.23
CA PHE A 278 -0.01 -2.87 1.23
C PHE A 278 1.26 -3.40 1.90
N ALA A 279 1.82 -2.64 2.85
CA ALA A 279 3.07 -2.99 3.51
C ALA A 279 2.98 -4.27 4.36
N GLU A 280 1.78 -4.60 4.85
CA GLU A 280 1.53 -5.82 5.61
C GLU A 280 1.06 -7.00 4.76
N ASN A 281 1.11 -6.88 3.42
CA ASN A 281 0.63 -7.87 2.45
C ASN A 281 -0.83 -8.29 2.69
N ARG A 282 -1.70 -7.33 3.01
CA ARG A 282 -3.13 -7.52 3.31
C ARG A 282 -4.06 -7.32 2.12
N ILE A 283 -3.53 -6.89 0.97
CA ILE A 283 -4.29 -6.57 -0.24
C ILE A 283 -4.05 -7.66 -1.28
N LEU A 284 -5.11 -8.28 -1.79
CA LEU A 284 -5.03 -9.21 -2.92
C LEU A 284 -5.99 -8.75 -4.03
N LEU A 285 -5.51 -8.78 -5.29
CA LEU A 285 -6.31 -8.37 -6.45
C LEU A 285 -7.28 -9.48 -6.89
N ASP A 286 -8.55 -9.11 -7.09
CA ASP A 286 -9.61 -9.95 -7.66
C ASP A 286 -10.22 -9.24 -8.89
N GLY A 287 -9.52 -9.31 -10.03
CA GLY A 287 -9.85 -8.53 -11.21
C GLY A 287 -9.76 -7.03 -10.90
N ASP A 288 -10.86 -6.31 -11.10
CA ASP A 288 -10.94 -4.85 -10.83
C ASP A 288 -11.28 -4.52 -9.37
N ARG A 289 -11.29 -5.51 -8.47
CA ARG A 289 -11.58 -5.35 -7.04
C ARG A 289 -10.40 -5.79 -6.19
N THR A 290 -10.47 -5.50 -4.90
CA THR A 290 -9.49 -5.97 -3.92
C THR A 290 -10.17 -6.78 -2.82
N ILE A 291 -9.44 -7.76 -2.30
CA ILE A 291 -9.73 -8.44 -1.04
C ILE A 291 -8.77 -7.87 0.00
N ILE A 292 -9.32 -7.36 1.12
CA ILE A 292 -8.56 -6.77 2.22
C ILE A 292 -8.70 -7.64 3.47
N PHE A 293 -7.58 -8.22 3.93
CA PHE A 293 -7.50 -8.95 5.18
C PHE A 293 -7.11 -8.01 6.33
N GLN A 294 -8.09 -7.44 7.03
CA GLN A 294 -7.88 -6.43 8.09
C GLN A 294 -7.22 -6.98 9.35
#